data_AF-A0A7J2U1B5-F1
#
_entry.id   AF-A0A7J2U1B5-F1
#
_cell.length_a   1.000
_cell.length_b   1.000
_cell.length_c   1.000
_cell.angle_alpha   90.00
_cell.angle_beta   90.00
_cell.angle_gamma   90.00
#
_symmetry.space_group_name_H-M   'P 1'
#
loop_
_entity.id
_entity.type
_entity.pdbx_description
1 polymer ?
#
loop_
_entity_poly.entity_id
_entity_poly.type
_entity_poly.pdbx_seq_one_letter_code
_entity_poly.pdbx_strand_id
1 'polypeptide(L)'
;MARPKKPRKRLGEKQPKSWDYGVDYEKAYRELARLVQSEKDGYTKCYAAIALTALRSGSRIGEAIEAFKEFLNTSKVKVYVRVEKHKKDDYRLMVMPKEIVEEDFSMCRELLNKSRDHIQANINKYLHRRLGINAHSLRYAFITYMLRRGVSPSIIAAITGHKNLNMILKYTEKKAAENILEGLEHIE
;
A
#
# COMPACT_ATOMS: atom_id res chain seq x y z
N MET A 1 2.80 19.65 24.92
CA MET A 1 2.57 18.73 23.76
C MET A 1 2.38 17.32 24.29
N ALA A 2 1.26 16.65 23.98
CA ALA A 2 1.06 15.26 24.38
C ALA A 2 2.05 14.35 23.62
N ARG A 3 2.74 13.44 24.33
CA ARG A 3 3.60 12.43 23.68
C ARG A 3 2.76 11.63 22.67
N PRO A 4 3.24 11.40 21.44
CA PRO A 4 2.52 10.59 20.47
C PRO A 4 2.29 9.19 21.08
N LYS A 5 1.03 8.75 21.13
CA LYS A 5 0.68 7.42 21.63
C LYS A 5 1.48 6.38 20.85
N LYS A 6 2.12 5.44 21.56
CA LYS A 6 2.84 4.32 20.94
C LYS A 6 1.88 3.55 19.99
N PRO A 7 2.36 3.07 18.85
CA PRO A 7 1.53 2.31 17.92
C PRO A 7 1.02 1.03 18.59
N ARG A 8 -0.20 0.60 18.25
CA ARG A 8 -0.77 -0.63 18.83
C ARG A 8 0.00 -1.89 18.41
N LYS A 9 0.44 -1.91 17.16
CA LYS A 9 1.33 -2.93 16.58
C LYS A 9 2.40 -2.22 15.76
N ARG A 10 3.60 -2.81 15.67
CA ARG A 10 4.65 -2.37 14.74
C ARG A 10 4.82 -3.45 13.68
N LEU A 11 4.61 -3.08 12.42
CA LEU A 11 4.85 -3.99 11.28
C LEU A 11 6.28 -3.91 10.73
N GLY A 12 7.05 -2.94 11.17
CA GLY A 12 8.43 -2.76 10.76
C GLY A 12 9.09 -1.59 11.47
N GLU A 13 10.35 -1.34 11.12
CA GLU A 13 11.22 -0.32 11.69
C GLU A 13 11.73 0.62 10.61
N LYS A 14 11.78 1.91 10.94
CA LYS A 14 12.20 2.95 9.99
C LYS A 14 13.64 2.69 9.55
N GLN A 15 13.83 2.54 8.25
CA GLN A 15 15.13 2.29 7.66
C GLN A 15 15.98 3.58 7.63
N PRO A 16 17.30 3.50 7.86
CA PRO A 16 18.18 4.67 7.86
C PRO A 16 18.07 5.46 6.55
N LYS A 17 17.94 6.79 6.67
CA LYS A 17 17.83 7.72 5.53
C LYS A 17 16.70 7.40 4.52
N SER A 18 15.69 6.64 4.94
CA SER A 18 14.56 6.23 4.09
C SER A 18 13.21 6.54 4.73
N TRP A 19 12.19 6.62 3.86
CA TRP A 19 10.78 6.66 4.25
C TRP A 19 10.20 5.26 4.43
N ASP A 20 10.94 4.21 4.08
CA ASP A 20 10.53 2.82 4.26
C ASP A 20 10.68 2.37 5.72
N TYR A 21 9.72 1.57 6.18
CA TYR A 21 9.72 0.91 7.47
C TYR A 21 10.08 -0.58 7.36
N GLY A 22 10.60 -1.05 6.22
CA GLY A 22 11.05 -2.43 6.06
C GLY A 22 9.93 -3.45 6.25
N VAL A 23 8.72 -3.09 5.81
CA VAL A 23 7.51 -3.86 6.06
C VAL A 23 7.50 -5.13 5.21
N ASP A 24 7.27 -6.27 5.85
CA ASP A 24 7.03 -7.53 5.15
C ASP A 24 5.62 -7.56 4.54
N TYR A 25 5.53 -7.94 3.26
CA TYR A 25 4.29 -7.91 2.51
C TYR A 25 3.23 -8.85 3.08
N GLU A 26 3.59 -10.09 3.38
CA GLU A 26 2.63 -11.11 3.81
C GLU A 26 2.12 -10.81 5.23
N LYS A 27 2.99 -10.31 6.11
CA LYS A 27 2.59 -9.80 7.43
C LYS A 27 1.65 -8.60 7.30
N ALA A 28 1.96 -7.65 6.41
CA ALA A 28 1.11 -6.48 6.19
C ALA A 28 -0.24 -6.86 5.59
N TYR A 29 -0.27 -7.76 4.62
CA TYR A 29 -1.49 -8.25 3.99
C TYR A 29 -2.39 -8.94 5.02
N ARG A 30 -1.86 -9.90 5.78
CA ARG A 30 -2.62 -10.59 6.83
C ARG A 30 -3.19 -9.62 7.86
N GLU A 31 -2.39 -8.65 8.29
CA GLU A 31 -2.83 -7.68 9.29
C GLU A 31 -3.89 -6.72 8.75
N LEU A 32 -3.71 -6.19 7.52
CA LEU A 32 -4.68 -5.28 6.91
C LEU A 32 -5.99 -6.01 6.56
N ALA A 33 -5.92 -7.24 6.04
CA ALA A 33 -7.10 -8.09 5.82
C ALA A 33 -7.85 -8.34 7.14
N ARG A 34 -7.13 -8.67 8.22
CA ARG A 34 -7.72 -8.81 9.56
C ARG A 34 -8.37 -7.52 10.04
N LEU A 35 -7.75 -6.36 9.80
CA LEU A 35 -8.31 -5.06 10.19
C LEU A 35 -9.55 -4.69 9.39
N VAL A 36 -9.59 -5.00 8.09
CA VAL A 36 -10.80 -4.85 7.28
C VAL A 36 -11.99 -5.59 7.90
N GLN A 37 -11.75 -6.78 8.46
CA GLN A 37 -12.80 -7.63 9.03
C GLN A 37 -13.12 -7.32 10.51
N SER A 38 -12.20 -6.73 11.27
CA SER A 38 -12.33 -6.55 12.73
C SER A 38 -12.45 -5.10 13.21
N GLU A 39 -12.15 -4.11 12.35
CA GLU A 39 -12.47 -2.72 12.67
C GLU A 39 -13.98 -2.55 12.73
N LYS A 40 -14.46 -1.80 13.72
CA LYS A 40 -15.87 -1.45 13.83
C LYS A 40 -16.31 -0.70 12.57
N ASP A 41 -17.58 -0.84 12.23
CA ASP A 41 -18.18 -0.08 11.13
C ASP A 41 -17.96 1.42 11.35
N GLY A 42 -17.28 2.04 10.39
CA GLY A 42 -16.83 3.42 10.46
C GLY A 42 -15.55 3.67 9.65
N TYR A 43 -15.03 4.89 9.76
CA TYR A 43 -13.91 5.32 8.92
C TYR A 43 -12.63 4.48 9.06
N THR A 44 -12.38 3.85 10.21
CA THR A 44 -11.19 3.01 10.40
C THR A 44 -11.22 1.76 9.53
N LYS A 45 -12.39 1.16 9.33
CA LYS A 45 -12.60 0.05 8.38
C LYS A 45 -12.32 0.51 6.95
N CYS A 46 -12.84 1.68 6.54
CA CYS A 46 -12.54 2.27 5.24
C CYS A 46 -11.03 2.53 5.04
N TYR A 47 -10.34 3.03 6.08
CA TYR A 47 -8.90 3.29 6.01
C TYR A 47 -8.07 2.00 5.89
N ALA A 48 -8.48 0.94 6.57
CA ALA A 48 -7.85 -0.39 6.43
C ALA A 48 -8.04 -0.93 5.01
N ALA A 49 -9.24 -0.79 4.44
CA ALA A 49 -9.56 -1.20 3.07
C ALA A 49 -8.72 -0.44 2.03
N ILE A 50 -8.65 0.90 2.12
CA ILE A 50 -7.84 1.71 1.21
C ILE A 50 -6.34 1.35 1.33
N ALA A 51 -5.85 1.12 2.55
CA ALA A 51 -4.47 0.68 2.77
C ALA A 51 -4.20 -0.71 2.19
N LEU A 52 -5.14 -1.65 2.32
CA LEU A 52 -5.06 -2.98 1.71
C LEU A 52 -5.02 -2.90 0.18
N THR A 53 -5.85 -2.06 -0.42
CA THR A 53 -5.85 -1.76 -1.85
C THR A 53 -4.49 -1.20 -2.32
N ALA A 54 -3.93 -0.26 -1.56
CA ALA A 54 -2.61 0.32 -1.85
C ALA A 54 -1.50 -0.74 -1.78
N LEU A 55 -1.52 -1.61 -0.77
CA LEU A 55 -0.58 -2.72 -0.63
C LEU A 55 -0.71 -3.72 -1.78
N ARG A 56 -1.93 -4.14 -2.12
CA ARG A 56 -2.20 -5.14 -3.17
C ARG A 56 -1.82 -4.66 -4.57
N SER A 57 -1.84 -3.36 -4.79
CA SER A 57 -1.53 -2.75 -6.09
C SER A 57 -0.14 -2.09 -6.16
N GLY A 58 0.56 -1.93 -5.02
CA GLY A 58 1.80 -1.15 -4.97
C GLY A 58 1.63 0.32 -5.36
N SER A 59 0.46 0.92 -5.05
CA SER A 59 0.10 2.28 -5.46
C SER A 59 0.44 3.33 -4.39
N ARG A 60 0.30 4.62 -4.73
CA ARG A 60 0.28 5.73 -3.79
C ARG A 60 -1.07 5.70 -3.11
N ILE A 61 -1.12 6.29 -1.93
CA ILE A 61 -2.34 6.25 -1.15
C ILE A 61 -3.45 7.08 -1.81
N GLY A 62 -3.13 8.17 -2.51
CA GLY A 62 -4.12 8.92 -3.27
C GLY A 62 -4.71 8.10 -4.41
N GLU A 63 -3.89 7.38 -5.18
CA GLU A 63 -4.35 6.42 -6.20
C GLU A 63 -5.31 5.36 -5.61
N ALA A 64 -5.02 4.86 -4.42
CA ALA A 64 -5.90 3.90 -3.73
C ALA A 64 -7.19 4.55 -3.20
N ILE A 65 -7.15 5.82 -2.77
CA ILE A 65 -8.34 6.58 -2.38
C ILE A 65 -9.26 6.75 -3.59
N GLU A 66 -8.73 7.16 -4.74
CA GLU A 66 -9.52 7.32 -5.97
C GLU A 66 -10.12 5.97 -6.42
N ALA A 67 -9.34 4.90 -6.39
CA ALA A 67 -9.81 3.57 -6.75
C ALA A 67 -10.95 3.09 -5.82
N PHE A 68 -10.83 3.36 -4.52
CA PHE A 68 -11.85 2.99 -3.54
C PHE A 68 -13.10 3.85 -3.67
N LYS A 69 -12.97 5.15 -3.97
CA LYS A 69 -14.13 6.01 -4.27
C LYS A 69 -14.89 5.53 -5.50
N GLU A 70 -14.18 5.16 -6.56
CA GLU A 70 -14.79 4.62 -7.77
C GLU A 70 -15.51 3.29 -7.49
N PHE A 71 -14.92 2.42 -6.66
CA PHE A 71 -15.57 1.21 -6.19
C PHE A 71 -16.87 1.51 -5.41
N LEU A 72 -16.86 2.48 -4.49
CA LEU A 72 -18.07 2.87 -3.74
C LEU A 72 -19.18 3.46 -4.62
N ASN A 73 -18.83 4.06 -5.75
CA ASN A 73 -19.78 4.65 -6.71
C ASN A 73 -20.34 3.63 -7.70
N THR A 74 -19.54 2.64 -8.10
CA THR A 74 -19.84 1.82 -9.29
C THR A 74 -19.84 0.31 -9.03
N SER A 75 -19.41 -0.11 -7.84
CA SER A 75 -19.21 -1.52 -7.46
C SER A 75 -18.17 -2.25 -8.33
N LYS A 76 -17.44 -1.53 -9.20
CA LYS A 76 -16.42 -2.12 -10.07
C LYS A 76 -15.19 -2.52 -9.26
N VAL A 77 -14.84 -3.80 -9.33
CA VAL A 77 -13.63 -4.36 -8.69
C VAL A 77 -12.36 -3.98 -9.48
N LYS A 78 -12.47 -3.75 -10.79
CA LYS A 78 -11.36 -3.32 -11.66
C LYS A 78 -11.60 -1.89 -12.11
N VAL A 79 -10.72 -0.98 -11.71
CA VAL A 79 -10.86 0.46 -11.99
C VAL A 79 -9.55 1.02 -12.52
N TYR A 80 -9.63 1.96 -13.45
CA TYR A 80 -8.47 2.69 -13.94
C TYR A 80 -8.38 4.03 -13.22
N VAL A 81 -7.24 4.30 -12.59
CA VAL A 81 -6.99 5.57 -11.90
C VAL A 81 -5.82 6.30 -12.53
N ARG A 82 -5.89 7.63 -12.50
CA ARG A 82 -4.78 8.46 -12.97
C ARG A 82 -3.55 8.25 -12.11
N VAL A 83 -2.41 8.02 -12.75
CA VAL A 83 -1.13 7.87 -12.06
C VAL A 83 -0.72 9.20 -11.45
N GLU A 84 -0.50 9.20 -10.14
CA GLU A 84 -0.09 10.40 -9.43
C GLU A 84 1.28 10.93 -9.92
N LYS A 85 1.42 12.27 -9.95
CA LYS A 85 2.63 13.01 -10.37
C LYS A 85 3.00 12.86 -11.85
N HIS A 86 2.16 12.23 -12.67
CA HIS A 86 2.34 12.24 -14.12
C HIS A 86 1.79 13.55 -14.71
N LYS A 87 2.60 14.23 -15.54
CA LYS A 87 2.18 15.44 -16.27
C LYS A 87 1.12 15.16 -17.35
N LYS A 88 1.13 13.95 -17.91
CA LYS A 88 0.15 13.47 -18.90
C LYS A 88 -0.95 12.66 -18.20
N ASP A 89 -2.08 12.50 -18.85
CA ASP A 89 -3.19 11.65 -18.39
C ASP A 89 -2.86 10.18 -18.62
N ASP A 90 -1.99 9.68 -17.76
CA ASP A 90 -1.57 8.30 -17.71
C ASP A 90 -2.41 7.57 -16.66
N TYR A 91 -2.89 6.38 -16.99
CA TYR A 91 -3.82 5.61 -16.15
C TYR A 91 -3.29 4.21 -15.91
N ARG A 92 -3.59 3.67 -14.73
CA ARG A 92 -3.22 2.31 -14.37
C ARG A 92 -4.39 1.55 -13.78
N LEU A 93 -4.36 0.24 -13.97
CA LEU A 93 -5.32 -0.66 -13.36
C LEU A 93 -5.09 -0.76 -11.85
N MET A 94 -6.18 -0.67 -11.11
CA MET A 94 -6.29 -0.96 -9.69
C MET A 94 -7.34 -2.05 -9.54
N VAL A 95 -7.04 -3.07 -8.74
CA VAL A 95 -7.94 -4.19 -8.49
C VAL A 95 -8.28 -4.21 -7.01
N MET A 96 -9.57 -4.15 -6.68
CA MET A 96 -10.03 -4.22 -5.31
C MET A 96 -9.67 -5.60 -4.72
N PRO A 97 -9.03 -5.65 -3.54
CA PRO A 97 -8.80 -6.88 -2.80
C PRO A 97 -10.10 -7.66 -2.59
N LYS A 98 -10.03 -9.00 -2.66
CA LYS A 98 -11.19 -9.88 -2.46
C LYS A 98 -11.80 -9.79 -1.06
N GLU A 99 -11.04 -9.27 -0.09
CA GLU A 99 -11.47 -9.02 1.28
C GLU A 99 -12.41 -7.82 1.39
N ILE A 100 -12.57 -7.05 0.32
CA ILE A 100 -13.43 -5.87 0.23
C ILE A 100 -14.68 -6.26 -0.57
N VAL A 101 -15.81 -6.34 0.12
CA VAL A 101 -17.12 -6.72 -0.43
C VAL A 101 -18.06 -5.53 -0.23
N GLU A 102 -18.80 -5.09 -1.24
CA GLU A 102 -19.46 -3.76 -1.25
C GLU A 102 -20.37 -3.52 -0.03
N GLU A 103 -21.13 -4.54 0.34
CA GLU A 103 -22.10 -4.53 1.41
C GLU A 103 -21.49 -4.11 2.76
N ASP A 104 -20.21 -4.46 2.98
CA ASP A 104 -19.44 -4.14 4.18
C ASP A 104 -18.99 -2.68 4.27
N PHE A 105 -19.17 -1.88 3.20
CA PHE A 105 -18.63 -0.53 3.06
C PHE A 105 -19.65 0.54 2.71
N SER A 106 -20.95 0.26 2.86
CA SER A 106 -22.03 1.25 2.70
C SER A 106 -21.80 2.53 3.52
N MET A 107 -21.30 2.39 4.76
CA MET A 107 -20.95 3.52 5.65
C MET A 107 -19.79 4.38 5.12
N CYS A 108 -18.97 3.85 4.21
CA CYS A 108 -17.84 4.58 3.62
C CYS A 108 -18.27 5.53 2.50
N ARG A 109 -19.54 5.52 2.05
CA ARG A 109 -20.03 6.46 1.04
C ARG A 109 -19.87 7.93 1.44
N GLU A 110 -19.83 8.24 2.74
CA GLU A 110 -19.50 9.60 3.22
C GLU A 110 -18.10 10.08 2.78
N LEU A 111 -17.18 9.18 2.46
CA LEU A 111 -15.85 9.54 1.95
C LEU A 111 -15.91 10.19 0.56
N LEU A 112 -16.95 9.92 -0.23
CA LEU A 112 -17.13 10.51 -1.56
C LEU A 112 -17.12 12.03 -1.47
N ASN A 113 -17.77 12.58 -0.44
CA ASN A 113 -17.90 14.01 -0.18
C ASN A 113 -16.67 14.64 0.50
N LYS A 114 -15.63 13.85 0.85
CA LYS A 114 -14.41 14.38 1.49
C LYS A 114 -13.30 14.56 0.46
N SER A 115 -12.50 15.60 0.64
CA SER A 115 -11.32 15.81 -0.20
C SER A 115 -10.31 14.67 -0.03
N ARG A 116 -9.61 14.32 -1.11
CA ARG A 116 -8.57 13.29 -1.10
C ARG A 116 -7.52 13.55 -0.02
N ASP A 117 -7.08 14.81 0.11
CA ASP A 117 -6.02 15.18 1.06
C ASP A 117 -6.46 15.01 2.53
N HIS A 118 -7.75 15.26 2.83
CA HIS A 118 -8.32 15.00 4.15
C HIS A 118 -8.29 13.50 4.47
N ILE A 119 -8.73 12.66 3.53
CA ILE A 119 -8.76 11.20 3.68
C ILE A 119 -7.32 10.68 3.86
N GLN A 120 -6.39 11.12 3.00
CA GLN A 120 -4.99 10.76 3.05
C GLN A 120 -4.34 11.11 4.40
N ALA A 121 -4.60 12.30 4.94
CA ALA A 121 -4.09 12.69 6.25
C ALA A 121 -4.58 11.77 7.36
N ASN A 122 -5.86 11.36 7.32
CA ASN A 122 -6.43 10.45 8.31
C ASN A 122 -5.92 9.01 8.16
N ILE A 123 -5.73 8.52 6.93
CA ILE A 123 -5.11 7.21 6.69
C ILE A 123 -3.68 7.18 7.21
N ASN A 124 -2.88 8.23 6.96
CA ASN A 124 -1.51 8.29 7.48
C ASN A 124 -1.48 8.26 9.02
N LYS A 125 -2.39 8.99 9.68
CA LYS A 125 -2.55 8.93 11.14
C LYS A 125 -2.99 7.54 11.60
N TYR A 126 -3.92 6.92 10.88
CA TYR A 126 -4.41 5.57 11.16
C TYR A 126 -3.29 4.53 11.07
N LEU A 127 -2.56 4.48 9.95
CA LEU A 127 -1.43 3.57 9.73
C LEU A 127 -0.35 3.76 10.79
N HIS A 128 -0.01 5.00 11.12
CA HIS A 128 0.98 5.27 12.15
C HIS A 128 0.53 4.78 13.53
N ARG A 129 -0.71 5.08 13.95
CA ARG A 129 -1.23 4.69 15.27
C ARG A 129 -1.52 3.20 15.40
N ARG A 130 -1.97 2.54 14.33
CA ARG A 130 -2.36 1.12 14.36
C ARG A 130 -1.17 0.20 14.11
N LEU A 131 -0.33 0.55 13.13
CA LEU A 131 0.66 -0.35 12.55
C LEU A 131 2.10 0.17 12.64
N GLY A 132 2.29 1.42 13.07
CA GLY A 132 3.61 2.02 13.23
C GLY A 132 4.31 2.34 11.91
N ILE A 133 3.59 2.40 10.80
CA ILE A 133 4.14 2.57 9.45
C ILE A 133 3.50 3.78 8.73
N ASN A 134 4.04 4.13 7.56
CA ASN A 134 3.43 5.08 6.64
C ASN A 134 2.92 4.37 5.37
N ALA A 135 2.14 5.07 4.55
CA ALA A 135 1.62 4.50 3.31
C ALA A 135 2.71 4.13 2.28
N HIS A 136 3.84 4.85 2.30
CA HIS A 136 4.94 4.60 1.37
C HIS A 136 5.58 3.22 1.60
N SER A 137 5.60 2.76 2.85
CA SER A 137 6.09 1.44 3.23
C SER A 137 5.25 0.31 2.61
N LEU A 138 3.96 0.52 2.37
CA LEU A 138 3.10 -0.47 1.71
C LEU A 138 3.49 -0.69 0.25
N ARG A 139 3.83 0.39 -0.47
CA ARG A 139 4.38 0.29 -1.82
C ARG A 139 5.69 -0.50 -1.82
N TYR A 140 6.60 -0.24 -0.89
CA TYR A 140 7.87 -0.97 -0.85
C TYR A 140 7.72 -2.44 -0.48
N ALA A 141 6.79 -2.76 0.43
CA ALA A 141 6.46 -4.13 0.74
C ALA A 141 6.01 -4.88 -0.54
N PHE A 142 5.12 -4.27 -1.34
CA PHE A 142 4.70 -4.83 -2.62
C PHE A 142 5.85 -5.03 -3.60
N ILE A 143 6.68 -4.00 -3.82
CA ILE A 143 7.82 -4.07 -4.74
C ILE A 143 8.78 -5.18 -4.31
N THR A 144 9.16 -5.22 -3.03
CA THR A 144 10.05 -6.25 -2.48
C THR A 144 9.49 -7.65 -2.65
N TYR A 145 8.18 -7.82 -2.40
CA TYR A 145 7.51 -9.11 -2.56
C TYR A 145 7.51 -9.60 -4.01
N MET A 146 7.20 -8.70 -4.96
CA MET A 146 7.21 -9.06 -6.39
C MET A 146 8.62 -9.43 -6.88
N LEU A 147 9.64 -8.71 -6.40
CA LEU A 147 11.03 -9.02 -6.73
C LEU A 147 11.47 -10.39 -6.21
N ARG A 148 11.12 -10.71 -4.95
CA ARG A 148 11.40 -12.03 -4.36
C ARG A 148 10.71 -13.17 -5.11
N ARG A 149 9.65 -12.87 -5.85
CA ARG A 149 8.94 -13.82 -6.72
C ARG A 149 9.47 -13.85 -8.17
N GLY A 150 10.58 -13.19 -8.45
CA GLY A 150 11.21 -13.18 -9.76
C GLY A 150 10.52 -12.29 -10.80
N VAL A 151 9.59 -11.41 -10.39
CA VAL A 151 8.96 -10.47 -11.32
C VAL A 151 9.98 -9.42 -11.74
N SER A 152 10.14 -9.21 -13.04
CA SER A 152 11.15 -8.28 -13.54
C SER A 152 10.88 -6.83 -13.08
N PRO A 153 11.93 -6.03 -12.82
CA PRO A 153 11.77 -4.63 -12.45
C PRO A 153 10.92 -3.81 -13.43
N SER A 154 10.98 -4.11 -14.74
CA SER A 154 10.20 -3.41 -15.77
C SER A 154 8.70 -3.69 -15.63
N ILE A 155 8.31 -4.94 -15.37
CA ILE A 155 6.91 -5.30 -15.10
C ILE A 155 6.44 -4.63 -13.81
N ILE A 156 7.26 -4.63 -12.75
CA ILE A 156 6.92 -3.96 -11.49
C ILE A 156 6.74 -2.45 -11.73
N ALA A 157 7.60 -1.82 -12.52
CA ALA A 157 7.48 -0.40 -12.88
C ALA A 157 6.16 -0.10 -13.59
N ALA A 158 5.77 -0.94 -14.56
CA ALA A 158 4.51 -0.83 -15.28
C ALA A 158 3.30 -1.01 -14.33
N ILE A 159 3.34 -2.03 -13.46
CA ILE A 159 2.29 -2.23 -12.45
C ILE A 159 2.17 -1.02 -11.54
N THR A 160 3.29 -0.50 -11.04
CA THR A 160 3.30 0.52 -9.98
C THR A 160 3.24 1.97 -10.49
N GLY A 161 3.28 2.19 -11.81
CA GLY A 161 3.26 3.50 -12.44
C GLY A 161 4.55 4.31 -12.24
N HIS A 162 5.71 3.65 -12.19
CA HIS A 162 7.01 4.35 -12.12
C HIS A 162 7.52 4.71 -13.51
N LYS A 163 7.84 5.99 -13.74
CA LYS A 163 8.53 6.42 -14.96
C LYS A 163 10.00 6.06 -14.99
N ASN A 164 10.63 5.96 -13.82
CA ASN A 164 12.06 5.75 -13.71
C ASN A 164 12.33 4.43 -12.96
N LEU A 165 12.95 3.50 -13.68
CA LEU A 165 13.33 2.18 -13.18
C LEU A 165 14.41 2.27 -12.09
N ASN A 166 15.26 3.31 -12.11
CA ASN A 166 16.35 3.50 -11.14
C ASN A 166 15.85 3.56 -9.70
N MET A 167 14.60 3.99 -9.47
CA MET A 167 14.03 3.94 -8.13
C MET A 167 13.89 2.47 -7.70
N ILE A 168 13.27 1.63 -8.52
CA ILE A 168 13.11 0.20 -8.24
C ILE A 168 14.48 -0.48 -8.14
N LEU A 169 15.41 -0.16 -9.04
CA LEU A 169 16.76 -0.74 -9.07
C LEU A 169 17.57 -0.43 -7.81
N LYS A 170 17.51 0.81 -7.30
CA LYS A 170 18.17 1.16 -6.02
C LYS A 170 17.66 0.34 -4.83
N TYR A 171 16.39 -0.10 -4.85
CA TYR A 171 15.86 -1.01 -3.84
C TYR A 171 16.23 -2.47 -4.11
N THR A 172 16.39 -2.85 -5.38
CA THR A 172 16.72 -4.22 -5.78
C THR A 172 18.17 -4.55 -5.54
N GLU A 173 19.10 -3.67 -5.92
CA GLU A 173 20.53 -3.99 -6.03
C GLU A 173 21.12 -4.40 -4.69
N LYS A 174 20.88 -3.62 -3.63
CA LYS A 174 21.45 -3.94 -2.31
C LYS A 174 20.82 -5.20 -1.69
N LYS A 175 19.49 -5.25 -1.63
CA LYS A 175 18.78 -6.32 -0.92
C LYS A 175 18.78 -7.64 -1.69
N ALA A 176 18.77 -7.59 -3.03
CA ALA A 176 18.95 -8.78 -3.85
C ALA A 176 20.40 -9.27 -3.79
N ALA A 177 21.41 -8.37 -3.81
CA ALA A 177 22.79 -8.78 -3.61
C ALA A 177 22.99 -9.48 -2.26
N GLU A 178 22.43 -8.93 -1.18
CA GLU A 178 22.45 -9.55 0.16
C GLU A 178 21.78 -10.94 0.15
N ASN A 179 20.54 -11.07 -0.36
CA ASN A 179 19.87 -12.38 -0.39
C ASN A 179 20.54 -13.39 -1.32
N ILE A 180 21.13 -12.95 -2.45
CA ILE A 180 21.88 -13.82 -3.36
C ILE A 180 23.12 -14.34 -2.66
N LEU A 181 23.88 -13.47 -1.99
CA LEU A 181 25.06 -13.85 -1.22
C LEU A 181 24.71 -14.85 -0.11
N GLU A 182 23.64 -14.62 0.66
CA GLU A 182 23.15 -15.56 1.68
C GLU A 182 22.72 -16.90 1.06
N GLY A 183 22.07 -16.87 -0.11
CA GLY A 183 21.62 -18.09 -0.80
C GLY A 183 22.76 -18.95 -1.37
N LEU A 184 23.93 -18.36 -1.65
CA LEU A 184 25.11 -19.09 -2.11
C LEU A 184 25.76 -19.94 -0.99
N GLU A 185 25.48 -19.66 0.30
CA GLU A 185 25.98 -20.48 1.43
C GLU A 185 25.32 -21.87 1.49
N HIS A 186 24.24 -22.09 0.72
CA HIS A 186 23.46 -23.33 0.72
C HIS A 186 23.60 -24.15 -0.56
N ILE A 187 24.55 -23.80 -1.43
CA ILE A 187 24.86 -24.56 -2.65
C ILE A 187 26.11 -25.38 -2.38
N GLU A 188 25.93 -26.66 -2.04
CA GLU A 188 26.94 -27.73 -2.17
C GLU A 188 26.83 -28.40 -3.54
#